data_AF-A0A261BGD1-F1
#
_entry.id   AF-A0A261BGD1-F1
#
_cell.length_a   1.000
_cell.length_b   1.000
_cell.length_c   1.000
_cell.angle_alpha   90.00
_cell.angle_beta   90.00
_cell.angle_gamma   90.00
#
_symmetry.space_group_name_H-M   'P 1'
#
loop_
_entity.id
_entity.type
_entity.pdbx_description
1 polymer ?
#
loop_
_entity_poly.entity_id
_entity_poly.type
_entity_poly.pdbx_seq_one_letter_code
_entity_poly.pdbx_strand_id
1 'polypeptide(L)'
;MQDARLDLNKRDAEGQPPLWQMILHRDYEGMKKYVLAGGLIDQDLNGIYHRTCIHELVHLQQKEMCYFFLKHAADQNLHDYLGEDSDLFADRIKKNITWGYKPGMKLNDYTHIVLPQEMVKDRDTLILDDDDMIRWQLMACWGSLICHEWLEELTTDPEKHEMLMKKDWKYYVVNTLYNKNKHEKKIFDCKTLIHRYRPALLCDVSILILKTKDAKVTAQQPEWENIIEMFGGKVIKLEDPFTVKYSPKTVNPYYMMDYDYWYNRNDKLCHSTWILKCPDSEIKPQWVDDYGELMLVDYHYLFECLARHYLLPFNNEIVEIAYEEKFKKEEAEEKAKAEGAGNSTNSTTKSTLSQVKSKMGSASKSRISVADVPDTAKPKKTTKKKRPSQS
;
A
#
# COMPACT_ATOMS: atom_id res chain seq x y z
N MET A 1 -57.06 -1.74 -8.34
CA MET A 1 -57.23 -0.44 -9.02
C MET A 1 -56.62 0.60 -8.11
N GLN A 2 -55.50 1.22 -8.49
CA GLN A 2 -54.87 2.30 -7.72
C GLN A 2 -55.54 3.62 -8.14
N ASP A 3 -56.06 4.42 -7.20
CA ASP A 3 -56.77 5.67 -7.49
C ASP A 3 -56.20 6.81 -6.64
N ALA A 4 -55.55 7.76 -7.30
CA ALA A 4 -54.91 8.92 -6.65
C ALA A 4 -55.89 9.80 -5.86
N ARG A 5 -57.20 9.67 -6.07
CA ARG A 5 -58.25 10.44 -5.38
C ARG A 5 -58.64 9.87 -4.03
N LEU A 6 -58.17 8.68 -3.66
CA LEU A 6 -58.44 8.10 -2.35
C LEU A 6 -57.79 8.95 -1.26
N ASP A 7 -58.50 9.14 -0.15
CA ASP A 7 -58.00 9.92 1.00
C ASP A 7 -56.67 9.39 1.53
N LEU A 8 -56.46 8.07 1.44
CA LEU A 8 -55.21 7.43 1.85
C LEU A 8 -54.00 7.86 1.02
N ASN A 9 -54.17 8.42 -0.19
CA ASN A 9 -53.07 8.90 -1.04
C ASN A 9 -52.76 10.40 -0.82
N LYS A 10 -53.46 11.07 0.11
CA LYS A 10 -53.22 12.49 0.40
C LYS A 10 -51.81 12.70 0.95
N ARG A 11 -51.12 13.66 0.34
CA ARG A 11 -49.79 14.11 0.78
C ARG A 11 -49.89 14.91 2.08
N ASP A 12 -48.83 14.90 2.87
CA ASP A 12 -48.72 15.73 4.08
C ASP A 12 -48.52 17.22 3.76
N ALA A 13 -48.35 18.05 4.80
CA ALA A 13 -48.20 19.50 4.66
C ALA A 13 -46.93 19.89 3.89
N GLU A 14 -45.92 19.02 3.91
CA GLU A 14 -44.65 19.13 3.20
C GLU A 14 -44.73 18.57 1.77
N GLY A 15 -45.91 18.09 1.35
CA GLY A 15 -46.13 17.53 0.03
C GLY A 15 -45.57 16.12 -0.14
N GLN A 16 -45.22 15.43 0.94
CA GLN A 16 -44.70 14.06 0.88
C GLN A 16 -45.83 13.04 0.88
N PRO A 17 -45.70 11.96 0.09
CA PRO A 17 -46.70 10.92 0.05
C PRO A 17 -46.61 9.98 1.27
N PRO A 18 -47.71 9.32 1.67
CA PRO A 18 -47.71 8.46 2.86
C PRO A 18 -46.68 7.31 2.83
N LEU A 19 -46.41 6.74 1.65
CA LEU A 19 -45.36 5.72 1.49
C LEU A 19 -43.97 6.25 1.85
N TRP A 20 -43.69 7.53 1.61
CA TRP A 20 -42.39 8.11 1.98
C TRP A 20 -42.18 8.08 3.49
N GLN A 21 -43.20 8.47 4.25
CA GLN A 21 -43.16 8.41 5.71
C GLN A 21 -42.99 6.96 6.19
N MET A 22 -43.69 6.00 5.59
CA MET A 22 -43.55 4.60 5.98
C MET A 22 -42.16 4.03 5.66
N ILE A 23 -41.55 4.43 4.55
CA ILE A 23 -40.16 4.06 4.21
C ILE A 23 -39.17 4.64 5.22
N LEU A 24 -39.30 5.93 5.56
CA LEU A 24 -38.44 6.60 6.55
C LEU A 24 -38.51 5.93 7.92
N HIS A 25 -39.68 5.45 8.32
CA HIS A 25 -39.90 4.78 9.60
C HIS A 25 -39.75 3.26 9.54
N ARG A 26 -39.41 2.69 8.37
CA ARG A 26 -39.36 1.23 8.11
C ARG A 26 -40.63 0.48 8.52
N ASP A 27 -41.79 1.12 8.39
CA ASP A 27 -43.07 0.51 8.73
C ASP A 27 -43.55 -0.40 7.58
N TYR A 28 -42.87 -1.53 7.38
CA TYR A 28 -43.16 -2.46 6.30
C TYR A 28 -44.56 -3.07 6.40
N GLU A 29 -45.07 -3.27 7.61
CA GLU A 29 -46.45 -3.74 7.83
C GLU A 29 -47.47 -2.65 7.48
N GLY A 30 -47.18 -1.38 7.80
CA GLY A 30 -47.94 -0.22 7.33
C GLY A 30 -47.94 -0.12 5.80
N MET A 31 -46.78 -0.32 5.16
CA MET A 31 -46.67 -0.34 3.69
C MET A 31 -47.53 -1.44 3.08
N LYS A 32 -47.49 -2.66 3.63
CA LYS A 32 -48.35 -3.76 3.15
C LYS A 32 -49.82 -3.41 3.28
N LYS A 33 -50.25 -2.88 4.44
CA LYS A 33 -51.64 -2.44 4.66
C LYS A 33 -52.06 -1.36 3.68
N TYR A 34 -51.18 -0.39 3.44
CA TYR A 34 -51.41 0.71 2.49
C TYR A 34 -51.62 0.19 1.07
N VAL A 35 -50.74 -0.70 0.59
CA VAL A 35 -50.84 -1.32 -0.73
C VAL A 35 -52.12 -2.14 -0.86
N LEU A 36 -52.44 -2.97 0.14
CA LEU A 36 -53.64 -3.79 0.15
C LEU A 36 -54.94 -2.96 0.20
N ALA A 37 -54.88 -1.75 0.76
CA ALA A 37 -55.98 -0.80 0.77
C ALA A 37 -56.17 -0.03 -0.56
N GLY A 38 -55.34 -0.31 -1.59
CA GLY A 38 -55.40 0.36 -2.89
C GLY A 38 -54.52 1.61 -2.98
N GLY A 39 -53.51 1.71 -2.12
CA GLY A 39 -52.48 2.73 -2.14
C GLY A 39 -51.76 2.87 -3.48
N LEU A 40 -51.40 4.11 -3.82
CA LEU A 40 -50.60 4.43 -4.99
C LEU A 40 -49.15 4.03 -4.74
N ILE A 41 -48.63 3.09 -5.53
CA ILE A 41 -47.32 2.46 -5.31
C ILE A 41 -46.20 3.17 -6.08
N ASP A 42 -46.51 3.56 -7.32
CA ASP A 42 -45.57 4.12 -8.28
C ASP A 42 -45.54 5.66 -8.25
N GLN A 43 -45.89 6.23 -7.09
CA GLN A 43 -45.78 7.66 -6.87
C GLN A 43 -44.32 8.06 -6.63
N ASP A 44 -43.98 9.25 -7.10
CA ASP A 44 -42.75 9.91 -6.73
C ASP A 44 -42.75 10.23 -5.22
N LEU A 45 -41.82 9.59 -4.51
CA LEU A 45 -41.59 9.70 -3.08
C LEU A 45 -40.51 10.71 -2.72
N ASN A 46 -39.56 10.94 -3.61
CA ASN A 46 -38.34 11.67 -3.32
C ASN A 46 -38.16 12.74 -4.40
N GLY A 47 -38.89 13.84 -4.25
CA GLY A 47 -39.11 14.82 -5.32
C GLY A 47 -37.86 15.48 -5.93
N ILE A 48 -36.67 15.33 -5.32
CA ILE A 48 -35.40 15.76 -5.92
C ILE A 48 -34.90 14.72 -6.95
N TYR A 49 -35.14 13.44 -6.69
CA TYR A 49 -34.64 12.32 -7.48
C TYR A 49 -35.73 11.58 -8.24
N HIS A 50 -37.00 11.95 -8.09
CA HIS A 50 -38.14 11.30 -8.74
C HIS A 50 -38.23 9.78 -8.50
N ARG A 51 -37.79 9.31 -7.33
CA ARG A 51 -37.74 7.88 -7.01
C ARG A 51 -39.07 7.36 -6.49
N THR A 52 -39.43 6.17 -6.96
CA THR A 52 -40.60 5.43 -6.45
C THR A 52 -40.23 4.56 -5.25
N CYS A 53 -41.24 3.97 -4.62
CA CYS A 53 -41.04 3.08 -3.49
C CYS A 53 -40.10 1.91 -3.77
N ILE A 54 -40.14 1.34 -4.98
CA ILE A 54 -39.30 0.18 -5.31
C ILE A 54 -37.82 0.55 -5.40
N HIS A 55 -37.47 1.76 -5.85
CA HIS A 55 -36.09 2.27 -5.83
C HIS A 55 -35.54 2.32 -4.40
N GLU A 56 -36.32 2.89 -3.49
CA GLU A 56 -35.92 3.02 -2.10
C GLU A 56 -35.83 1.65 -1.41
N LEU A 57 -36.75 0.72 -1.72
CA LEU A 57 -36.68 -0.65 -1.20
C LEU A 57 -35.46 -1.44 -1.71
N VAL A 58 -35.05 -1.22 -2.98
CA VAL A 58 -33.80 -1.77 -3.53
C VAL A 58 -32.58 -1.17 -2.80
N HIS A 59 -32.56 0.14 -2.54
CA HIS A 59 -31.51 0.78 -1.75
C HIS A 59 -31.41 0.20 -0.33
N LEU A 60 -32.54 -0.05 0.30
CA LEU A 60 -32.64 -0.63 1.65
C LEU A 60 -32.47 -2.16 1.67
N GLN A 61 -32.22 -2.78 0.51
CA GLN A 61 -32.10 -4.23 0.31
C GLN A 61 -33.27 -5.06 0.87
N GLN A 62 -34.49 -4.51 0.87
CA GLN A 62 -35.66 -5.17 1.44
C GLN A 62 -36.32 -6.13 0.43
N LYS A 63 -35.65 -7.26 0.18
CA LYS A 63 -36.05 -8.24 -0.86
C LYS A 63 -37.52 -8.66 -0.76
N GLU A 64 -38.00 -8.99 0.45
CA GLU A 64 -39.38 -9.40 0.65
C GLU A 64 -40.39 -8.32 0.28
N MET A 65 -40.07 -7.06 0.58
CA MET A 65 -40.90 -5.92 0.23
C MET A 65 -40.83 -5.60 -1.26
N CYS A 66 -39.65 -5.71 -1.90
CA CYS A 66 -39.55 -5.60 -3.36
C CYS A 66 -40.46 -6.63 -4.04
N TYR A 67 -40.40 -7.91 -3.63
CA TYR A 67 -41.28 -8.94 -4.16
C TYR A 67 -42.76 -8.65 -3.90
N PHE A 68 -43.10 -8.16 -2.70
CA PHE A 68 -44.46 -7.79 -2.37
C PHE A 68 -44.97 -6.66 -3.29
N PHE A 69 -44.16 -5.61 -3.50
CA PHE A 69 -44.51 -4.47 -4.35
C PHE A 69 -44.66 -4.87 -5.82
N LEU A 70 -43.71 -5.64 -6.36
CA LEU A 70 -43.79 -6.20 -7.72
C LEU A 70 -45.05 -7.06 -7.92
N LYS A 71 -45.38 -7.91 -6.95
CA LYS A 71 -46.59 -8.74 -6.97
C LYS A 71 -47.88 -7.90 -7.01
N HIS A 72 -47.85 -6.68 -6.50
CA HIS A 72 -48.97 -5.74 -6.49
C HIS A 72 -48.86 -4.67 -7.59
N ALA A 73 -48.14 -5.00 -8.68
CA ALA A 73 -48.01 -4.21 -9.90
C ALA A 73 -47.28 -2.88 -9.72
N ALA A 74 -46.26 -2.83 -8.85
CA ALA A 74 -45.24 -1.79 -8.92
C ALA A 74 -44.47 -1.91 -10.26
N ASP A 75 -44.29 -0.79 -10.95
CA ASP A 75 -43.51 -0.75 -12.19
C ASP A 75 -42.02 -0.53 -11.91
N GLN A 76 -41.26 -1.61 -12.08
CA GLN A 76 -39.81 -1.61 -11.88
C GLN A 76 -39.02 -0.85 -12.95
N ASN A 77 -39.65 -0.54 -14.10
CA ASN A 77 -39.03 0.14 -15.23
C ASN A 77 -39.23 1.66 -15.19
N LEU A 78 -39.87 2.17 -14.14
CA LEU A 78 -39.91 3.61 -13.92
C LEU A 78 -38.50 4.10 -13.65
N HIS A 79 -38.13 5.18 -14.34
CA HIS A 79 -36.83 5.79 -14.18
C HIS A 79 -36.88 6.91 -13.16
N ASP A 80 -35.82 7.02 -12.37
CA ASP A 80 -35.57 8.18 -11.52
C ASP A 80 -35.10 9.39 -12.36
N TYR A 81 -34.81 10.51 -11.71
CA TYR A 81 -34.34 11.75 -12.36
C TYR A 81 -33.10 11.55 -13.25
N LEU A 82 -32.25 10.57 -12.93
CA LEU A 82 -31.02 10.27 -13.65
C LEU A 82 -31.24 9.30 -14.82
N GLY A 83 -32.49 8.85 -15.03
CA GLY A 83 -32.80 7.82 -16.01
C GLY A 83 -32.49 6.40 -15.53
N GLU A 84 -32.26 6.19 -14.23
CA GLU A 84 -31.96 4.87 -13.67
C GLU A 84 -33.26 4.18 -13.20
N ASP A 85 -33.45 2.91 -13.57
CA ASP A 85 -34.53 2.07 -13.05
C ASP A 85 -34.07 1.26 -11.81
N SER A 86 -35.02 0.61 -11.14
CA SER A 86 -34.72 -0.14 -9.90
C SER A 86 -33.80 -1.36 -10.11
N ASP A 87 -33.73 -1.93 -11.32
CA ASP A 87 -32.87 -3.05 -11.66
C ASP A 87 -31.41 -2.61 -11.87
N LEU A 88 -31.19 -1.46 -12.54
CA LEU A 88 -29.89 -0.82 -12.70
C LEU A 88 -29.22 -0.54 -11.35
N PHE A 89 -29.99 -0.15 -10.33
CA PHE A 89 -29.48 0.02 -8.97
C PHE A 89 -29.00 -1.28 -8.32
N ALA A 90 -29.78 -2.36 -8.44
CA ALA A 90 -29.42 -3.68 -7.92
C ALA A 90 -28.18 -4.25 -8.64
N ASP A 91 -28.04 -3.91 -9.92
CA ASP A 91 -26.95 -4.33 -10.78
C ASP A 91 -25.63 -3.57 -10.52
N ARG A 92 -25.67 -2.28 -10.14
CA ARG A 92 -24.46 -1.45 -9.96
C ARG A 92 -23.51 -1.98 -8.89
N ILE A 93 -24.02 -2.58 -7.82
CA ILE A 93 -23.19 -3.18 -6.76
C ILE A 93 -22.62 -4.53 -7.21
N LYS A 94 -23.38 -5.33 -7.95
CA LYS A 94 -22.94 -6.66 -8.43
C LYS A 94 -22.00 -6.59 -9.63
N LYS A 95 -22.21 -5.65 -10.56
CA LYS A 95 -21.43 -5.52 -11.81
C LYS A 95 -20.03 -4.92 -11.60
N ASN A 96 -19.81 -4.18 -10.52
CA ASN A 96 -18.55 -3.46 -10.24
C ASN A 96 -17.65 -4.13 -9.19
N ILE A 97 -18.02 -5.33 -8.70
CA ILE A 97 -17.20 -6.11 -7.77
C ILE A 97 -16.65 -7.32 -8.51
N THR A 98 -15.32 -7.44 -8.54
CA THR A 98 -14.66 -8.67 -9.00
C THR A 98 -14.39 -9.57 -7.81
N TRP A 99 -14.90 -10.81 -7.88
CA TRP A 99 -14.70 -11.80 -6.82
C TRP A 99 -13.50 -12.72 -7.11
N GLY A 100 -12.61 -12.80 -6.13
CA GLY A 100 -11.42 -13.66 -6.17
C GLY A 100 -10.31 -13.10 -7.06
N TYR A 101 -9.07 -13.26 -6.60
CA TYR A 101 -7.89 -12.95 -7.40
C TYR A 101 -7.61 -14.09 -8.38
N LYS A 102 -7.23 -13.73 -9.61
CA LYS A 102 -6.66 -14.65 -10.59
C LYS A 102 -5.29 -14.12 -11.03
N PRO A 103 -4.28 -14.99 -11.17
CA PRO A 103 -2.98 -14.59 -11.70
C PRO A 103 -3.13 -13.81 -13.02
N GLY A 104 -2.42 -12.69 -13.12
CA GLY A 104 -2.47 -11.81 -14.30
C GLY A 104 -3.56 -10.72 -14.27
N MET A 105 -4.40 -10.67 -13.22
CA MET A 105 -5.28 -9.52 -13.02
C MET A 105 -4.47 -8.23 -12.81
N LYS A 106 -4.89 -7.16 -13.48
CA LYS A 106 -4.28 -5.82 -13.34
C LYS A 106 -4.77 -5.18 -12.06
N LEU A 107 -3.97 -5.29 -11.00
CA LEU A 107 -4.32 -4.73 -9.68
C LEU A 107 -4.60 -3.22 -9.70
N ASN A 108 -4.01 -2.49 -10.65
CA ASN A 108 -4.22 -1.04 -10.78
C ASN A 108 -5.56 -0.65 -11.41
N ASP A 109 -6.35 -1.61 -11.92
CA ASP A 109 -7.70 -1.34 -12.42
C ASP A 109 -8.72 -1.21 -11.27
N TYR A 110 -8.33 -1.53 -10.03
CA TYR A 110 -9.19 -1.50 -8.85
C TYR A 110 -8.92 -0.27 -7.97
N THR A 111 -9.99 0.35 -7.49
CA THR A 111 -9.91 1.45 -6.52
C THR A 111 -9.76 0.95 -5.08
N HIS A 112 -10.40 -0.19 -4.77
CA HIS A 112 -10.39 -0.85 -3.47
C HIS A 112 -10.13 -2.33 -3.67
N ILE A 113 -9.22 -2.89 -2.87
CA ILE A 113 -8.94 -4.32 -2.84
C ILE A 113 -9.19 -4.80 -1.43
N VAL A 114 -10.20 -5.63 -1.26
CA VAL A 114 -10.55 -6.23 0.03
C VAL A 114 -9.65 -7.44 0.25
N LEU A 115 -8.88 -7.42 1.34
CA LEU A 115 -7.94 -8.48 1.68
C LEU A 115 -8.63 -9.58 2.51
N PRO A 116 -8.28 -10.85 2.27
CA PRO A 116 -8.74 -11.94 3.11
C PRO A 116 -8.08 -11.86 4.50
N GLN A 117 -8.75 -12.42 5.50
CA GLN A 117 -8.35 -12.31 6.90
C GLN A 117 -6.94 -12.89 7.14
N GLU A 118 -6.55 -13.96 6.42
CA GLU A 118 -5.22 -14.56 6.58
C GLU A 118 -4.05 -13.66 6.15
N MET A 119 -4.28 -12.63 5.34
CA MET A 119 -3.24 -11.69 4.91
C MET A 119 -2.99 -10.58 5.93
N VAL A 120 -3.83 -10.47 6.97
CA VAL A 120 -3.86 -9.31 7.88
C VAL A 120 -3.81 -9.77 9.35
N LYS A 121 -2.87 -9.24 10.15
CA LYS A 121 -2.66 -9.72 11.53
C LYS A 121 -3.65 -9.17 12.57
N ASP A 122 -3.89 -7.87 12.55
CA ASP A 122 -4.62 -7.10 13.58
C ASP A 122 -5.56 -6.08 12.95
N ARG A 123 -6.16 -6.48 11.81
CA ARG A 123 -7.03 -5.69 10.91
C ARG A 123 -6.32 -4.65 10.03
N ASP A 124 -5.23 -4.03 10.50
CA ASP A 124 -4.60 -2.92 9.78
C ASP A 124 -3.16 -3.18 9.29
N THR A 125 -2.65 -4.40 9.52
CA THR A 125 -1.26 -4.78 9.19
C THR A 125 -1.21 -5.91 8.17
N LEU A 126 -0.72 -5.59 6.97
CA LEU A 126 -0.42 -6.57 5.92
C LEU A 126 0.80 -7.41 6.30
N ILE A 127 0.66 -8.73 6.28
CA ILE A 127 1.76 -9.66 6.54
C ILE A 127 2.57 -9.83 5.26
N LEU A 128 3.86 -9.53 5.29
CA LEU A 128 4.78 -9.69 4.15
C LEU A 128 5.76 -10.82 4.45
N ASP A 129 6.06 -11.63 3.43
CA ASP A 129 7.04 -12.70 3.50
C ASP A 129 7.67 -12.94 2.11
N ASP A 130 8.74 -13.72 2.07
CA ASP A 130 9.52 -13.97 0.86
C ASP A 130 8.90 -15.07 -0.03
N ASP A 131 7.73 -15.60 0.35
CA ASP A 131 7.09 -16.72 -0.31
C ASP A 131 5.88 -16.26 -1.14
N ASP A 132 5.09 -15.33 -0.59
CA ASP A 132 3.83 -14.86 -1.15
C ASP A 132 3.98 -13.49 -1.84
N MET A 133 4.44 -13.52 -3.08
CA MET A 133 4.76 -12.32 -3.87
C MET A 133 3.56 -11.41 -4.14
N ILE A 134 2.32 -11.93 -4.10
CA ILE A 134 1.13 -11.11 -4.35
C ILE A 134 1.00 -9.99 -3.32
N ARG A 135 1.46 -10.19 -2.08
CA ARG A 135 1.33 -9.19 -1.01
C ARG A 135 2.22 -7.98 -1.27
N TRP A 136 3.39 -8.20 -1.87
CA TRP A 136 4.25 -7.11 -2.34
C TRP A 136 3.63 -6.35 -3.51
N GLN A 137 2.99 -7.05 -4.45
CA GLN A 137 2.25 -6.41 -5.56
C GLN A 137 1.04 -5.61 -5.06
N LEU A 138 0.31 -6.11 -4.07
CA LEU A 138 -0.78 -5.41 -3.38
C LEU A 138 -0.28 -4.14 -2.67
N MET A 139 0.89 -4.19 -2.04
CA MET A 139 1.51 -3.01 -1.47
C MET A 139 1.78 -1.94 -2.54
N ALA A 140 2.29 -2.32 -3.71
CA ALA A 140 2.66 -1.40 -4.78
C ALA A 140 1.51 -0.92 -5.67
N CYS A 141 0.37 -1.61 -5.69
CA CYS A 141 -0.74 -1.25 -6.59
C CYS A 141 -1.39 0.10 -6.24
N TRP A 142 -2.23 0.62 -7.12
CA TRP A 142 -2.91 1.91 -6.89
C TRP A 142 -4.09 1.81 -5.93
N GLY A 143 -4.79 0.68 -5.91
CA GLY A 143 -5.97 0.49 -5.08
C GLY A 143 -5.67 0.57 -3.58
N SER A 144 -6.60 1.15 -2.83
CA SER A 144 -6.59 1.11 -1.36
C SER A 144 -6.77 -0.33 -0.90
N LEU A 145 -5.94 -0.77 0.05
CA LEU A 145 -6.08 -2.09 0.65
C LEU A 145 -7.04 -1.99 1.84
N ILE A 146 -8.09 -2.79 1.82
CA ILE A 146 -9.20 -2.72 2.78
C ILE A 146 -9.32 -4.05 3.52
N CYS A 147 -9.57 -4.01 4.82
CA CYS A 147 -9.84 -5.21 5.60
C CYS A 147 -11.25 -5.79 5.30
N HIS A 148 -11.41 -7.11 5.40
CA HIS A 148 -12.65 -7.81 5.06
C HIS A 148 -13.92 -7.27 5.75
N GLU A 149 -13.79 -6.75 6.97
CA GLU A 149 -14.89 -6.21 7.77
C GLU A 149 -15.62 -5.07 7.05
N TRP A 150 -14.94 -4.31 6.19
CA TRP A 150 -15.60 -3.26 5.40
C TRP A 150 -16.63 -3.84 4.44
N LEU A 151 -16.28 -4.92 3.75
CA LEU A 151 -17.17 -5.59 2.81
C LEU A 151 -18.32 -6.28 3.55
N GLU A 152 -18.06 -6.86 4.72
CA GLU A 152 -19.10 -7.40 5.59
C GLU A 152 -20.08 -6.30 6.00
N GLU A 153 -19.61 -5.20 6.58
CA GLU A 153 -20.48 -4.09 6.98
C GLU A 153 -21.23 -3.45 5.81
N LEU A 154 -20.58 -3.34 4.64
CA LEU A 154 -21.21 -2.89 3.40
C LEU A 154 -22.27 -3.85 2.87
N THR A 155 -22.29 -5.10 3.28
CA THR A 155 -23.30 -6.08 2.83
C THR A 155 -24.39 -6.31 3.87
N THR A 156 -24.11 -6.07 5.15
CA THR A 156 -25.05 -6.29 6.25
C THR A 156 -25.84 -5.04 6.67
N ASP A 157 -25.27 -3.84 6.51
CA ASP A 157 -25.87 -2.60 7.01
C ASP A 157 -26.18 -1.56 5.91
N PRO A 158 -27.29 -1.71 5.15
CA PRO A 158 -27.67 -0.79 4.07
C PRO A 158 -27.75 0.68 4.45
N GLU A 159 -28.17 1.00 5.68
CA GLU A 159 -28.24 2.37 6.19
C GLU A 159 -26.90 3.07 6.30
N LYS A 160 -25.83 2.28 6.43
CA LYS A 160 -24.49 2.79 6.64
C LYS A 160 -23.69 2.84 5.34
N HIS A 161 -24.19 2.35 4.21
CA HIS A 161 -23.43 2.31 2.95
C HIS A 161 -22.76 3.64 2.60
N GLU A 162 -23.53 4.73 2.56
CA GLU A 162 -22.97 6.05 2.21
C GLU A 162 -21.91 6.48 3.22
N MET A 163 -22.13 6.20 4.50
CA MET A 163 -21.18 6.51 5.57
C MET A 163 -19.91 5.65 5.49
N LEU A 164 -20.05 4.36 5.16
CA LEU A 164 -18.97 3.38 5.01
C LEU A 164 -18.14 3.67 3.76
N MET A 165 -18.75 4.14 2.67
CA MET A 165 -18.05 4.61 1.48
C MET A 165 -17.32 5.95 1.75
N LYS A 166 -17.92 6.85 2.54
CA LYS A 166 -17.29 8.13 2.92
C LYS A 166 -16.20 7.99 3.99
N LYS A 167 -16.18 6.88 4.72
CA LYS A 167 -15.26 6.61 5.85
C LYS A 167 -14.55 5.26 5.69
N ASP A 168 -14.37 4.85 4.45
CA ASP A 168 -13.57 3.69 4.01
C ASP A 168 -12.17 3.67 4.65
N TRP A 169 -11.57 4.85 4.85
CA TRP A 169 -10.27 5.03 5.50
C TRP A 169 -10.15 4.37 6.88
N LYS A 170 -11.26 4.13 7.58
CA LYS A 170 -11.28 3.40 8.87
C LYS A 170 -10.94 1.93 8.74
N TYR A 171 -11.03 1.38 7.53
CA TYR A 171 -10.80 -0.01 7.19
C TYR A 171 -9.52 -0.20 6.38
N TYR A 172 -8.73 0.86 6.22
CA TYR A 172 -7.47 0.78 5.48
C TYR A 172 -6.46 -0.09 6.21
N VAL A 173 -5.85 -0.98 5.46
CA VAL A 173 -4.65 -1.69 5.87
C VAL A 173 -3.47 -0.76 5.59
N VAL A 174 -2.88 -0.22 6.66
CA VAL A 174 -1.91 0.88 6.58
C VAL A 174 -0.50 0.48 6.99
N ASN A 175 -0.36 -0.61 7.75
CA ASN A 175 0.91 -1.08 8.30
C ASN A 175 1.43 -2.29 7.52
N THR A 176 2.72 -2.56 7.63
CA THR A 176 3.34 -3.80 7.15
C THR A 176 3.92 -4.59 8.32
N LEU A 177 3.98 -5.91 8.19
CA LEU A 177 4.71 -6.80 9.09
C LEU A 177 5.65 -7.65 8.25
N TYR A 178 6.95 -7.41 8.35
CA TYR A 178 7.97 -8.19 7.66
C TYR A 178 9.02 -8.65 8.65
N ASN A 179 9.47 -9.90 8.55
CA ASN A 179 10.49 -10.47 9.44
C ASN A 179 10.22 -10.20 10.95
N LYS A 180 8.96 -10.39 11.38
CA LYS A 180 8.44 -10.12 12.74
C LYS A 180 8.45 -8.66 13.19
N ASN A 181 8.85 -7.72 12.33
CA ASN A 181 8.86 -6.29 12.62
C ASN A 181 7.63 -5.61 12.00
N LYS A 182 6.84 -4.93 12.84
CA LYS A 182 5.73 -4.09 12.38
C LYS A 182 6.28 -2.72 11.97
N HIS A 183 5.95 -2.25 10.78
CA HIS A 183 6.26 -0.90 10.33
C HIS A 183 4.97 -0.12 10.14
N GLU A 184 4.81 0.92 10.94
CA GLU A 184 3.57 1.69 10.97
C GLU A 184 3.43 2.60 9.75
N LYS A 185 2.20 2.65 9.20
CA LYS A 185 1.77 3.56 8.14
C LYS A 185 2.52 3.44 6.80
N LYS A 186 3.27 2.37 6.57
CA LYS A 186 4.10 2.23 5.36
C LYS A 186 3.30 1.99 4.08
N ILE A 187 2.16 1.32 4.18
CA ILE A 187 1.23 1.25 3.06
C ILE A 187 0.59 2.62 2.84
N PHE A 188 0.17 3.31 3.91
CA PHE A 188 -0.41 4.64 3.81
C PHE A 188 0.54 5.64 3.14
N ASP A 189 1.81 5.65 3.53
CA ASP A 189 2.86 6.48 2.93
C ASP A 189 3.01 6.16 1.43
N CYS A 190 3.12 4.86 1.10
CA CYS A 190 3.23 4.39 -0.29
C CYS A 190 2.02 4.82 -1.15
N LYS A 191 0.79 4.55 -0.71
CA LYS A 191 -0.43 4.95 -1.44
C LYS A 191 -0.53 6.46 -1.56
N THR A 192 -0.20 7.20 -0.50
CA THR A 192 -0.22 8.67 -0.53
C THR A 192 0.73 9.23 -1.58
N LEU A 193 1.93 8.64 -1.73
CA LEU A 193 2.89 9.06 -2.74
C LEU A 193 2.39 8.77 -4.16
N ILE A 194 1.83 7.57 -4.38
CA ILE A 194 1.21 7.19 -5.66
C ILE A 194 0.12 8.19 -6.05
N HIS A 195 -0.84 8.47 -5.16
CA HIS A 195 -1.95 9.39 -5.44
C HIS A 195 -1.53 10.87 -5.56
N ARG A 196 -0.35 11.22 -5.06
CA ARG A 196 0.28 12.54 -5.26
C ARG A 196 1.16 12.60 -6.50
N TYR A 197 1.20 11.53 -7.32
CA TYR A 197 2.07 11.41 -8.49
C TYR A 197 3.54 11.67 -8.16
N ARG A 198 3.98 11.28 -6.95
CA ARG A 198 5.39 11.32 -6.57
C ARG A 198 6.11 10.12 -7.18
N PRO A 199 7.42 10.24 -7.47
CA PRO A 199 8.21 9.10 -7.92
C PRO A 199 8.06 7.91 -6.97
N ALA A 200 8.09 6.67 -7.48
CA ALA A 200 8.00 5.50 -6.61
C ALA A 200 9.33 5.25 -5.87
N LEU A 201 9.31 4.45 -4.81
CA LEU A 201 10.43 4.32 -3.84
C LEU A 201 11.79 4.01 -4.52
N LEU A 202 11.79 3.15 -5.53
CA LEU A 202 12.98 2.71 -6.24
C LEU A 202 13.30 3.57 -7.47
N CYS A 203 12.71 4.76 -7.59
CA CYS A 203 13.03 5.70 -8.67
C CYS A 203 14.54 6.02 -8.67
N ASP A 204 15.14 5.93 -9.86
CA ASP A 204 16.58 6.03 -10.11
C ASP A 204 17.43 4.91 -9.49
N VAL A 205 16.82 3.79 -9.10
CA VAL A 205 17.53 2.57 -8.67
C VAL A 205 17.55 1.55 -9.81
N SER A 206 18.74 1.06 -10.15
CA SER A 206 18.96 -0.02 -11.11
C SER A 206 19.43 -1.28 -10.38
N ILE A 207 18.72 -2.39 -10.55
CA ILE A 207 18.89 -3.61 -9.77
C ILE A 207 19.26 -4.77 -10.69
N LEU A 208 20.39 -5.43 -10.37
CA LEU A 208 20.79 -6.71 -10.95
C LEU A 208 20.52 -7.82 -9.94
N ILE A 209 19.80 -8.87 -10.34
CA ILE A 209 19.58 -10.07 -9.53
C ILE A 209 20.58 -11.13 -9.99
N LEU A 210 21.43 -11.62 -9.08
CA LEU A 210 22.38 -12.68 -9.42
C LEU A 210 21.69 -14.04 -9.54
N LYS A 211 22.28 -14.91 -10.35
CA LYS A 211 21.83 -16.30 -10.46
C LYS A 211 22.03 -17.03 -9.14
N THR A 212 21.15 -17.98 -8.88
CA THR A 212 21.18 -18.88 -7.74
C THR A 212 20.81 -20.29 -8.21
N LYS A 213 21.24 -21.30 -7.46
CA LYS A 213 20.85 -22.70 -7.61
C LYS A 213 19.56 -22.99 -6.84
N ASP A 214 19.07 -22.07 -6.01
CA ASP A 214 17.77 -22.19 -5.37
C ASP A 214 16.65 -22.13 -6.42
N ALA A 215 15.99 -23.27 -6.61
CA ALA A 215 14.92 -23.42 -7.59
C ALA A 215 13.70 -22.55 -7.26
N LYS A 216 13.41 -22.31 -5.97
CA LYS A 216 12.28 -21.49 -5.53
C LYS A 216 12.52 -20.03 -5.87
N VAL A 217 13.68 -19.50 -5.49
CA VAL A 217 14.07 -18.12 -5.80
C VAL A 217 14.12 -17.91 -7.30
N THR A 218 14.71 -18.86 -8.06
CA THR A 218 14.74 -18.82 -9.53
C THR A 218 13.33 -18.74 -10.13
N ALA A 219 12.37 -19.51 -9.61
CA ALA A 219 10.98 -19.47 -10.07
C ALA A 219 10.27 -18.15 -9.73
N GLN A 220 10.63 -17.50 -8.62
CA GLN A 220 10.07 -16.21 -8.19
C GLN A 220 10.72 -14.99 -8.87
N GLN A 221 11.88 -15.13 -9.52
CA GLN A 221 12.58 -14.00 -10.15
C GLN A 221 11.69 -13.14 -11.08
N PRO A 222 10.82 -13.70 -11.95
CA PRO A 222 9.91 -12.88 -12.76
C PRO A 222 8.95 -12.02 -11.92
N GLU A 223 8.52 -12.53 -10.76
CA GLU A 223 7.66 -11.78 -9.84
C GLU A 223 8.45 -10.69 -9.11
N TRP A 224 9.71 -10.95 -8.76
CA TRP A 224 10.61 -9.94 -8.20
C TRP A 224 10.87 -8.81 -9.18
N GLU A 225 11.15 -9.14 -10.46
CA GLU A 225 11.34 -8.15 -11.52
C GLU A 225 10.10 -7.25 -11.65
N ASN A 226 8.90 -7.85 -11.68
CA ASN A 226 7.64 -7.11 -11.71
C ASN A 226 7.47 -6.23 -10.46
N ILE A 227 7.76 -6.72 -9.25
CA ILE A 227 7.68 -5.93 -8.02
C ILE A 227 8.64 -4.73 -8.08
N ILE A 228 9.89 -4.94 -8.52
CA ILE A 228 10.89 -3.87 -8.68
C ILE A 228 10.35 -2.78 -9.60
N GLU A 229 9.79 -3.17 -10.75
CA GLU A 229 9.20 -2.24 -11.72
C GLU A 229 7.97 -1.51 -11.15
N MET A 230 7.09 -2.20 -10.42
CA MET A 230 5.93 -1.60 -9.74
C MET A 230 6.35 -0.54 -8.70
N PHE A 231 7.50 -0.71 -8.06
CA PHE A 231 8.10 0.27 -7.16
C PHE A 231 9.01 1.30 -7.88
N GLY A 232 9.04 1.30 -9.22
CA GLY A 232 9.74 2.29 -10.06
C GLY A 232 11.22 2.04 -10.27
N GLY A 233 11.73 0.87 -9.87
CA GLY A 233 13.09 0.44 -10.11
C GLY A 233 13.29 -0.09 -11.52
N LYS A 234 14.55 -0.12 -11.97
CA LYS A 234 14.94 -0.67 -13.27
C LYS A 234 15.67 -1.99 -13.09
N VAL A 235 15.15 -3.06 -13.65
CA VAL A 235 15.86 -4.35 -13.70
C VAL A 235 16.96 -4.29 -14.78
N ILE A 236 18.18 -4.64 -14.40
CA ILE A 236 19.31 -4.76 -15.32
C ILE A 236 19.36 -6.21 -15.81
N LYS A 237 19.02 -6.43 -17.08
CA LYS A 237 19.25 -7.71 -17.77
C LYS A 237 20.58 -7.62 -18.51
N LEU A 238 21.57 -8.37 -18.03
CA LEU A 238 22.87 -8.44 -18.66
C LEU A 238 22.95 -9.66 -19.57
N GLU A 239 23.22 -9.45 -20.86
CA GLU A 239 23.68 -10.52 -21.76
C GLU A 239 25.04 -11.03 -21.31
N ASP A 240 25.88 -10.11 -20.85
CA ASP A 240 27.15 -10.38 -20.18
C ASP A 240 27.15 -9.77 -18.76
N PRO A 241 27.13 -10.59 -17.69
CA PRO A 241 27.21 -10.11 -16.32
C PRO A 241 28.48 -9.28 -16.03
N PHE A 242 29.47 -9.22 -16.92
CA PHE A 242 30.71 -8.43 -16.79
C PHE A 242 30.58 -6.97 -17.28
N THR A 243 29.42 -6.52 -17.77
CA THR A 243 29.25 -5.16 -18.35
C THR A 243 28.23 -4.29 -17.62
N VAL A 244 28.28 -4.26 -16.29
CA VAL A 244 27.52 -3.24 -15.53
C VAL A 244 28.12 -1.86 -15.86
N LYS A 245 27.42 -1.10 -16.72
CA LYS A 245 27.75 0.32 -16.92
C LYS A 245 27.23 1.09 -15.72
N TYR A 246 28.16 1.51 -14.87
CA TYR A 246 27.85 2.38 -13.74
C TYR A 246 27.12 3.63 -14.24
N SER A 247 25.97 3.93 -13.63
CA SER A 247 25.39 5.26 -13.74
C SER A 247 26.45 6.29 -13.35
N PRO A 248 26.59 7.44 -14.03
CA PRO A 248 27.57 8.44 -13.64
C PRO A 248 27.44 8.73 -12.14
N LYS A 249 28.60 8.92 -11.48
CA LYS A 249 28.89 9.17 -10.04
C LYS A 249 27.92 10.08 -9.25
N THR A 250 26.90 10.64 -9.87
CA THR A 250 26.13 11.79 -9.42
C THR A 250 24.62 11.53 -9.25
N VAL A 251 24.09 10.35 -9.58
CA VAL A 251 22.65 10.09 -9.40
C VAL A 251 22.44 9.22 -8.17
N ASN A 252 22.26 9.87 -7.02
CA ASN A 252 21.66 9.22 -5.85
C ASN A 252 20.19 8.88 -6.17
N PRO A 253 19.62 7.82 -5.59
CA PRO A 253 18.19 7.55 -5.68
C PRO A 253 17.35 8.78 -5.34
N TYR A 254 16.20 8.99 -6.00
CA TYR A 254 15.38 10.18 -5.83
C TYR A 254 15.11 10.52 -4.34
N TYR A 255 14.71 9.51 -3.57
CA TYR A 255 14.38 9.67 -2.15
C TYR A 255 15.59 9.92 -1.25
N MET A 256 16.81 9.61 -1.68
CA MET A 256 18.03 9.97 -0.95
C MET A 256 18.35 11.47 -1.03
N MET A 257 17.70 12.21 -1.94
CA MET A 257 17.81 13.67 -2.02
C MET A 257 16.77 14.41 -1.17
N ASP A 258 15.85 13.71 -0.52
CA ASP A 258 14.86 14.34 0.35
C ASP A 258 15.53 14.89 1.62
N TYR A 259 15.03 16.03 2.10
CA TYR A 259 15.57 16.76 3.25
C TYR A 259 15.55 15.89 4.51
N ASP A 260 14.51 15.06 4.67
CA ASP A 260 14.36 14.13 5.80
C ASP A 260 15.39 12.99 5.77
N TYR A 261 15.90 12.62 4.59
CA TYR A 261 17.02 11.67 4.46
C TYR A 261 18.35 12.34 4.80
N TRP A 262 18.54 13.59 4.38
CA TRP A 262 19.80 14.32 4.52
C TRP A 262 20.09 14.79 5.94
N TYR A 263 19.06 15.20 6.70
CA TYR A 263 19.23 15.76 8.04
C TYR A 263 19.27 14.70 9.15
N ASN A 264 18.68 13.52 8.91
CA ASN A 264 18.53 12.53 9.98
C ASN A 264 19.77 11.67 10.22
N ARG A 265 20.69 11.42 9.28
CA ARG A 265 21.93 10.64 9.56
C ARG A 265 23.10 10.96 8.62
N ASN A 266 24.28 11.03 9.23
CA ASN A 266 25.62 11.25 8.66
C ASN A 266 25.91 10.47 7.36
N ASP A 267 26.35 11.21 6.33
CA ASP A 267 27.39 10.92 5.34
C ASP A 267 27.34 9.63 4.48
N LYS A 268 26.35 8.75 4.61
CA LYS A 268 26.41 7.41 3.99
C LYS A 268 25.22 7.13 3.06
N LEU A 269 25.38 7.57 1.82
CA LEU A 269 24.41 7.44 0.73
C LEU A 269 24.26 5.99 0.26
N CYS A 270 23.03 5.59 -0.05
CA CYS A 270 22.75 4.38 -0.82
C CYS A 270 23.08 4.64 -2.30
N HIS A 271 23.85 3.75 -2.93
CA HIS A 271 24.12 3.86 -4.37
C HIS A 271 22.87 3.54 -5.19
N SER A 272 22.79 4.07 -6.42
CA SER A 272 21.69 3.79 -7.35
C SER A 272 21.81 2.43 -8.03
N THR A 273 22.99 1.79 -8.02
CA THR A 273 23.19 0.46 -8.62
C THR A 273 23.26 -0.61 -7.54
N TRP A 274 22.32 -1.55 -7.56
CA TRP A 274 22.26 -2.67 -6.60
C TRP A 274 22.52 -3.99 -7.30
N ILE A 275 23.33 -4.84 -6.67
CA ILE A 275 23.56 -6.23 -7.05
C ILE A 275 23.05 -7.08 -5.89
N LEU A 276 21.94 -7.78 -6.12
CA LEU A 276 21.32 -8.66 -5.14
C LEU A 276 21.92 -10.07 -5.27
N LYS A 277 22.60 -10.53 -4.21
CA LYS A 277 23.17 -11.87 -4.11
C LYS A 277 22.25 -12.80 -3.29
N CYS A 278 22.25 -14.07 -3.66
CA CYS A 278 21.86 -15.17 -2.78
C CYS A 278 23.13 -15.77 -2.13
N PRO A 279 23.01 -16.59 -1.07
CA PRO A 279 24.16 -17.20 -0.39
C PRO A 279 25.11 -18.00 -1.31
N ASP A 280 24.57 -18.55 -2.40
CA ASP A 280 25.29 -19.39 -3.36
C ASP A 280 25.62 -18.68 -4.68
N SER A 281 25.30 -17.38 -4.79
CA SER A 281 25.58 -16.60 -6.00
C SER A 281 27.09 -16.46 -6.24
N GLU A 282 27.47 -16.52 -7.51
CA GLU A 282 28.85 -16.24 -7.92
C GLU A 282 29.12 -14.74 -7.91
N ILE A 283 30.06 -14.32 -7.05
CA ILE A 283 30.41 -12.91 -6.84
C ILE A 283 31.75 -12.62 -7.52
N LYS A 284 31.84 -11.49 -8.22
CA LYS A 284 33.11 -10.99 -8.76
C LYS A 284 33.84 -10.17 -7.71
N PRO A 285 35.14 -10.40 -7.48
CA PRO A 285 35.94 -9.61 -6.54
C PRO A 285 35.84 -8.10 -6.80
N GLN A 286 35.80 -7.70 -8.08
CA GLN A 286 35.66 -6.31 -8.50
C GLN A 286 34.42 -5.62 -7.90
N TRP A 287 33.29 -6.32 -7.78
CA TRP A 287 32.07 -5.74 -7.18
C TRP A 287 32.20 -5.49 -5.67
N VAL A 288 33.05 -6.26 -5.00
CA VAL A 288 33.36 -6.04 -3.57
C VAL A 288 34.27 -4.83 -3.42
N ASP A 289 35.19 -4.63 -4.37
CA ASP A 289 36.16 -3.52 -4.36
C ASP A 289 35.56 -2.19 -4.86
N ASP A 290 34.55 -2.24 -5.75
CA ASP A 290 33.81 -1.09 -6.28
C ASP A 290 32.66 -0.61 -5.36
N TYR A 291 32.78 -0.85 -4.04
CA TYR A 291 31.77 -0.53 -3.04
C TYR A 291 31.38 0.96 -2.95
N GLY A 292 32.15 1.85 -3.57
CA GLY A 292 31.84 3.29 -3.66
C GLY A 292 30.98 3.68 -4.87
N GLU A 293 30.67 2.74 -5.76
CA GLU A 293 29.89 2.98 -6.98
C GLU A 293 28.62 2.10 -7.05
N LEU A 294 28.62 0.97 -6.34
CA LEU A 294 27.52 0.00 -6.31
C LEU A 294 27.29 -0.56 -4.90
N MET A 295 26.11 -1.15 -4.68
CA MET A 295 25.84 -1.96 -3.50
C MET A 295 25.74 -3.44 -3.85
N LEU A 296 26.61 -4.27 -3.27
CA LEU A 296 26.51 -5.72 -3.31
C LEU A 296 25.94 -6.23 -1.98
N VAL A 297 24.67 -6.63 -2.01
CA VAL A 297 23.88 -6.91 -0.81
C VAL A 297 23.07 -8.19 -0.98
N ASP A 298 22.69 -8.81 0.14
CA ASP A 298 21.75 -9.92 0.12
C ASP A 298 20.38 -9.49 -0.42
N TYR A 299 19.67 -10.40 -1.09
CA TYR A 299 18.37 -10.11 -1.69
C TYR A 299 17.31 -9.64 -0.68
N HIS A 300 17.40 -10.04 0.60
CA HIS A 300 16.52 -9.53 1.66
C HIS A 300 16.57 -8.01 1.82
N TYR A 301 17.67 -7.37 1.39
CA TYR A 301 17.80 -5.91 1.37
C TYR A 301 16.67 -5.22 0.62
N LEU A 302 16.27 -5.78 -0.53
CA LEU A 302 15.16 -5.25 -1.32
C LEU A 302 13.86 -5.27 -0.50
N PHE A 303 13.51 -6.42 0.06
CA PHE A 303 12.27 -6.61 0.80
C PHE A 303 12.21 -5.79 2.09
N GLU A 304 13.33 -5.64 2.81
CA GLU A 304 13.42 -4.73 3.96
C GLU A 304 13.17 -3.27 3.54
N CYS A 305 13.74 -2.82 2.42
CA CYS A 305 13.48 -1.47 1.90
C CYS A 305 12.01 -1.26 1.54
N LEU A 306 11.41 -2.23 0.85
CA LEU A 306 10.02 -2.20 0.44
C LEU A 306 9.08 -2.17 1.65
N ALA A 307 9.26 -3.08 2.61
CA ALA A 307 8.38 -3.21 3.79
C ALA A 307 8.40 -1.95 4.65
N ARG A 308 9.56 -1.29 4.75
CA ARG A 308 9.74 -0.03 5.50
C ARG A 308 9.32 1.20 4.70
N HIS A 309 9.05 1.03 3.41
CA HIS A 309 8.91 2.10 2.43
C HIS A 309 10.05 3.13 2.54
N TYR A 310 11.29 2.64 2.66
CA TYR A 310 12.47 3.42 3.00
C TYR A 310 13.73 2.76 2.43
N LEU A 311 14.59 3.53 1.76
CA LEU A 311 15.86 3.04 1.26
C LEU A 311 16.86 2.99 2.41
N LEU A 312 17.29 1.78 2.78
CA LEU A 312 18.28 1.61 3.84
C LEU A 312 19.61 2.28 3.46
N PRO A 313 20.38 2.80 4.45
CA PRO A 313 21.71 3.33 4.17
C PRO A 313 22.70 2.19 3.90
N PHE A 314 23.81 2.53 3.25
CA PHE A 314 24.89 1.59 2.96
C PHE A 314 25.43 0.89 4.22
N ASN A 315 25.55 1.59 5.35
CA ASN A 315 25.94 0.95 6.61
C ASN A 315 24.68 0.81 7.49
N ASN A 316 23.94 -0.27 7.28
CA ASN A 316 22.74 -0.60 8.06
C ASN A 316 22.95 -1.90 8.85
N GLU A 317 22.30 -2.01 10.00
CA GLU A 317 22.41 -3.19 10.88
C GLU A 317 21.37 -4.28 10.57
N ILE A 318 20.55 -4.08 9.54
CA ILE A 318 19.41 -4.96 9.22
C ILE A 318 19.85 -6.06 8.25
N VAL A 319 20.57 -5.67 7.19
CA VAL A 319 21.12 -6.59 6.18
C VAL A 319 22.59 -6.27 5.97
N GLU A 320 23.46 -7.25 6.23
CA GLU A 320 24.90 -7.08 6.07
C GLU A 320 25.30 -6.89 4.60
N ILE A 321 26.26 -5.99 4.35
CA ILE A 321 26.83 -5.74 3.02
C ILE A 321 28.11 -6.56 2.84
N ALA A 322 28.34 -7.08 1.63
CA ALA A 322 29.49 -7.95 1.33
C ALA A 322 30.86 -7.33 1.66
N TYR A 323 31.00 -5.99 1.59
CA TYR A 323 32.22 -5.29 2.00
C TYR A 323 32.50 -5.42 3.51
N GLU A 324 31.45 -5.34 4.34
CA GLU A 324 31.59 -5.49 5.80
C GLU A 324 31.94 -6.93 6.18
N GLU A 325 31.43 -7.93 5.43
CA GLU A 325 31.86 -9.33 5.57
C GLU A 325 33.36 -9.49 5.28
N LYS A 326 33.87 -8.87 4.20
CA LYS A 326 35.30 -8.88 3.84
C LYS A 326 36.15 -8.23 4.94
N PHE A 327 35.74 -7.05 5.42
CA PHE A 327 36.46 -6.34 6.47
C PHE A 327 36.50 -7.14 7.80
N LYS A 328 35.37 -7.73 8.21
CA LYS A 328 35.31 -8.60 9.41
C LYS A 328 36.22 -9.83 9.27
N LYS A 329 36.28 -10.45 8.09
CA LYS A 329 37.17 -11.58 7.80
C LYS A 329 38.64 -11.17 7.84
N GLU A 330 39.01 -10.07 7.20
CA GLU A 330 40.39 -9.55 7.21
C GLU A 330 40.84 -9.17 8.64
N GLU A 331 39.97 -8.55 9.43
CA GLU A 331 40.26 -8.22 10.84
C GLU A 331 40.40 -9.46 11.73
N ALA A 332 39.59 -10.50 11.49
CA ALA A 332 39.69 -11.78 12.20
C ALA A 332 40.97 -12.54 11.83
N GLU A 333 41.36 -12.53 10.55
CA GLU A 333 42.60 -13.13 10.07
C GLU A 333 43.85 -12.41 10.59
N GLU A 334 43.84 -11.08 10.69
CA GLU A 334 44.91 -10.32 11.33
C GLU A 334 45.01 -10.61 12.83
N LYS A 335 43.88 -10.72 13.55
CA LYS A 335 43.88 -11.10 14.98
C LYS A 335 44.42 -12.51 15.19
N ALA A 336 44.02 -13.47 14.36
CA ALA A 336 44.53 -14.84 14.42
C ALA A 336 46.03 -14.92 14.10
N LYS A 337 46.53 -14.10 13.16
CA LYS A 337 47.98 -14.00 12.86
C LYS A 337 48.76 -13.33 13.99
N ALA A 338 48.18 -12.34 14.67
CA ALA A 338 48.79 -11.68 15.82
C ALA A 338 48.84 -12.58 17.07
N GLU A 339 47.83 -13.44 17.26
CA GLU A 339 47.78 -14.41 18.36
C GLU A 339 48.65 -15.66 18.10
N GLY A 340 48.94 -15.98 16.84
CA GLY A 340 49.86 -17.05 16.45
C GLY A 340 51.35 -16.67 16.38
N ALA A 341 51.67 -15.37 16.35
CA ALA A 341 53.05 -14.88 16.28
C ALA A 341 53.63 -14.58 17.68
N GLY A 342 53.91 -15.64 18.43
CA GLY A 342 54.79 -15.57 19.59
C GLY A 342 56.23 -15.25 19.16
N ASN A 343 56.67 -14.02 19.45
CA ASN A 343 58.03 -13.49 19.37
C ASN A 343 58.73 -13.46 17.99
N SER A 344 58.70 -12.31 17.32
CA SER A 344 59.91 -11.69 16.77
C SER A 344 59.69 -10.23 16.35
N THR A 345 60.61 -9.39 16.84
CA THR A 345 60.89 -7.96 16.66
C THR A 345 60.59 -7.29 15.31
N ASN A 346 60.05 -6.06 15.44
CA ASN A 346 60.13 -4.87 14.57
C ASN A 346 60.45 -5.05 13.08
N SER A 347 59.44 -4.88 12.22
CA SER A 347 59.62 -4.22 10.93
C SER A 347 58.46 -3.28 10.63
N THR A 348 58.81 -2.07 10.20
CA THR A 348 57.89 -0.97 9.90
C THR A 348 57.26 -1.20 8.52
N THR A 349 56.20 -2.00 8.45
CA THR A 349 55.29 -2.00 7.29
C THR A 349 54.11 -1.10 7.63
N LYS A 350 54.03 0.06 6.97
CA LYS A 350 52.80 0.87 6.95
C LYS A 350 51.70 0.01 6.35
N SER A 351 50.82 -0.50 7.21
CA SER A 351 49.68 -1.31 6.80
C SER A 351 48.68 -0.46 6.01
N THR A 352 48.14 -1.05 4.95
CA THR A 352 47.05 -0.52 4.12
C THR A 352 45.84 -0.08 4.97
N LEU A 353 45.66 -0.70 6.15
CA LEU A 353 44.69 -0.33 7.20
C LEU A 353 44.77 1.14 7.64
N SER A 354 45.97 1.72 7.69
CA SER A 354 46.17 3.11 8.14
C SER A 354 45.73 4.14 7.11
N GLN A 355 45.85 3.82 5.82
CA GLN A 355 45.35 4.67 4.73
C GLN A 355 43.83 4.59 4.62
N VAL A 356 43.21 3.43 4.87
CA VAL A 356 41.74 3.28 4.86
C VAL A 356 41.09 4.01 6.03
N LYS A 357 41.67 3.94 7.24
CA LYS A 357 41.23 4.74 8.41
C LYS A 357 41.37 6.26 8.21
N SER A 358 42.25 6.72 7.34
CA SER A 358 42.39 8.16 7.05
C SER A 358 41.35 8.69 6.05
N LYS A 359 40.76 7.81 5.22
CA LYS A 359 39.66 8.17 4.29
C LYS A 359 38.28 8.11 4.95
N MET A 360 38.09 7.31 5.99
CA MET A 360 36.90 7.30 6.82
C MET A 360 37.18 8.10 8.08
N GLY A 361 36.75 9.36 8.14
CA GLY A 361 36.92 10.24 9.29
C GLY A 361 36.70 9.52 10.63
N SER A 362 37.55 9.83 11.59
CA SER A 362 37.63 9.21 12.92
C SER A 362 36.26 9.01 13.58
N ALA A 363 35.78 7.77 13.62
CA ALA A 363 34.58 7.39 14.34
C ALA A 363 34.80 7.57 15.86
N SER A 364 34.21 8.62 16.42
CA SER A 364 34.02 8.71 17.87
C SER A 364 33.03 7.62 18.30
N LYS A 365 33.41 6.90 19.36
CA LYS A 365 32.58 5.93 20.06
C LYS A 365 31.39 6.65 20.71
N SER A 366 30.25 6.71 20.04
CA SER A 366 28.96 6.85 20.73
C SER A 366 27.98 5.84 20.15
N ARG A 367 27.82 4.72 20.88
CA ARG A 367 26.75 3.74 20.68
C ARG A 367 25.41 4.43 20.92
N ILE A 368 24.50 4.33 19.96
CA ILE A 368 23.07 4.56 20.19
C ILE A 368 22.38 3.23 19.90
N SER A 369 21.73 2.68 20.92
CA SER A 369 20.95 1.44 20.85
C SER A 369 19.61 1.65 20.14
N VAL A 370 19.08 0.55 19.59
CA VAL A 370 17.92 0.37 18.68
C VAL A 370 16.54 0.82 19.24
N ALA A 371 16.48 1.68 20.27
CA ALA A 371 15.22 2.08 20.92
C ALA A 371 14.87 3.57 20.86
N ASP A 372 15.75 4.46 20.38
CA ASP A 372 15.54 5.92 20.50
C ASP A 372 15.58 6.67 19.16
N VAL A 373 14.65 6.36 18.25
CA VAL A 373 14.22 7.35 17.24
C VAL A 373 12.81 7.78 17.62
N PRO A 374 12.59 8.99 18.15
CA PRO A 374 11.29 9.36 18.66
C PRO A 374 10.28 9.55 17.51
N ASP A 375 9.22 8.75 17.56
CA ASP A 375 7.91 9.08 17.02
C ASP A 375 7.44 10.40 17.62
N THR A 376 7.45 11.47 16.84
CA THR A 376 6.38 12.49 16.76
C THR A 376 6.88 13.78 16.09
N ALA A 377 6.30 14.11 14.94
CA ALA A 377 6.15 15.50 14.52
C ALA A 377 4.71 15.72 14.03
N LYS A 378 3.80 16.00 14.98
CA LYS A 378 2.52 16.65 14.65
C LYS A 378 2.83 18.05 14.07
N PRO A 379 2.14 18.49 13.01
CA PRO A 379 2.34 19.85 12.50
C PRO A 379 1.83 20.88 13.52
N LYS A 380 2.73 21.77 13.95
CA LYS A 380 2.35 23.00 14.68
C LYS A 380 1.49 23.88 13.76
N LYS A 381 0.30 24.25 14.22
CA LYS A 381 -0.54 25.32 13.65
C LYS A 381 0.32 26.58 13.46
N THR A 382 0.51 27.01 12.22
CA THR A 382 1.08 28.32 11.91
C THR A 382 0.01 29.39 12.07
N THR A 383 0.20 30.26 13.07
CA THR A 383 -0.49 31.54 13.19
C THR A 383 -0.19 32.42 11.98
N LYS A 384 -1.25 32.90 11.31
CA LYS A 384 -1.22 33.87 10.20
C LYS A 384 -0.39 35.11 10.57
N LYS A 385 0.71 35.38 9.84
CA LYS A 385 1.32 36.71 9.78
C LYS A 385 0.57 37.56 8.73
N LYS A 386 0.04 38.70 9.18
CA LYS A 386 -0.54 39.77 8.34
C LYS A 386 0.49 40.25 7.30
N ARG A 387 0.09 40.32 6.04
CA ARG A 387 0.82 41.03 4.97
C ARG A 387 0.69 42.55 5.20
N PRO A 388 1.76 43.34 5.09
CA PRO A 388 1.66 44.80 5.03
C PRO A 388 1.15 45.24 3.65
N SER A 389 0.21 46.18 3.65
CA SER A 389 -0.31 46.88 2.47
C SER A 389 0.75 47.83 1.92
N GLN A 390 1.02 47.77 0.61
CA GLN A 390 1.74 48.84 -0.09
C GLN A 390 0.75 49.94 -0.46
N SER A 391 1.16 51.16 -0.12
CA SER A 391 0.58 52.46 -0.48
C SER A 391 0.87 52.84 -1.92
#